data_AF-A0A972TH81-F1
#
_entry.id   AF-A0A972TH81-F1
#
_cell.length_a   1.000
_cell.length_b   1.000
_cell.length_c   1.000
_cell.angle_alpha   90.00
_cell.angle_beta   90.00
_cell.angle_gamma   90.00
#
_symmetry.space_group_name_H-M   'P 1'
#
loop_
_entity.id
_entity.type
_entity.pdbx_description
1 polymer ?
#
loop_
_entity_poly.entity_id
_entity_poly.type
_entity_poly.pdbx_seq_one_letter_code
_entity_poly.pdbx_strand_id
1 'polypeptide(L)'
;MAQLNNTVEILKLLDKSNCGKCNEPTCLAFAVSVDRGKRALNECPGIEKDVIEQFGDEPRERKPSDIDMERGFSQLKERICAMDLAEAAKRLNTPYRDGKLILKVCGKDFSVDSKGNFFSEIHIHSWLCLPVLNYILEGKTVEPSGKWVPFRELEGGKEWARFFAHRCEKPMKTVADNYPDFFAAML
;
A
#
# COMPACT_ATOMS: atom_id res chain seq x y z
N MET A 1 15.78 -13.72 -19.57
CA MET A 1 14.86 -13.13 -20.56
C MET A 1 14.64 -11.67 -20.17
N ALA A 2 14.66 -10.74 -21.11
CA ALA A 2 14.53 -9.31 -20.80
C ALA A 2 13.11 -9.03 -20.28
N GLN A 3 12.99 -8.49 -19.07
CA GLN A 3 11.71 -8.20 -18.45
C GLN A 3 11.37 -6.73 -18.66
N LEU A 4 10.21 -6.46 -19.25
CA LEU A 4 9.70 -5.11 -19.49
C LEU A 4 9.01 -4.63 -18.20
N ASN A 5 9.68 -3.74 -17.50
CA ASN A 5 9.39 -3.41 -16.11
C ASN A 5 8.69 -2.09 -15.92
N ASN A 6 8.35 -1.34 -16.97
CA ASN A 6 7.60 -0.10 -16.81
C ASN A 6 6.79 0.31 -18.06
N THR A 7 5.78 1.15 -17.84
CA THR A 7 4.96 1.79 -18.87
C THR A 7 5.79 2.38 -20.03
N VAL A 8 6.96 2.97 -19.76
CA VAL A 8 7.79 3.64 -20.79
C VAL A 8 8.43 2.62 -21.74
N GLU A 9 8.90 1.50 -21.21
CA GLU A 9 9.45 0.39 -22.00
C GLU A 9 8.36 -0.26 -22.87
N ILE A 10 7.15 -0.43 -22.34
CA ILE A 10 6.01 -0.92 -23.12
C ILE A 10 5.66 0.07 -24.25
N LEU A 11 5.60 1.37 -23.93
CA LEU A 11 5.30 2.41 -24.91
C LEU A 11 6.34 2.49 -26.05
N LYS A 12 7.60 2.14 -25.78
CA LYS A 12 8.65 2.10 -26.81
C LYS A 12 8.42 1.02 -27.86
N LEU A 13 7.69 -0.04 -27.52
CA LEU A 13 7.35 -1.15 -28.42
C LEU A 13 6.13 -0.88 -29.29
N LEU A 14 5.37 0.17 -28.98
CA LEU A 14 4.20 0.57 -29.75
C LEU A 14 4.60 1.54 -30.86
N ASP A 15 3.83 1.52 -31.94
CA ASP A 15 3.95 2.46 -33.07
C ASP A 15 3.65 3.93 -32.71
N LYS A 16 3.09 4.16 -31.50
CA LYS A 16 2.65 5.47 -30.97
C LYS A 16 1.66 6.19 -31.87
N SER A 17 0.90 5.45 -32.68
CA SER A 17 -0.10 5.99 -33.61
C SER A 17 -1.30 6.61 -32.90
N ASN A 18 -1.56 6.24 -31.64
CA ASN A 18 -2.78 6.56 -30.90
C ASN A 18 -4.06 6.21 -31.68
N CYS A 19 -4.01 5.15 -32.49
CA CYS A 19 -5.09 4.82 -33.44
C CYS A 19 -6.40 4.34 -32.80
N GLY A 20 -6.42 4.03 -31.50
CA GLY A 20 -7.61 3.58 -30.78
C GLY A 20 -8.12 2.18 -31.15
N LYS A 21 -7.45 1.46 -32.06
CA LYS A 21 -7.89 0.13 -32.54
C LYS A 21 -7.92 -0.95 -31.47
N CYS A 22 -7.20 -0.74 -30.37
CA CYS A 22 -7.27 -1.60 -29.20
C CYS A 22 -8.35 -1.18 -28.20
N ASN A 23 -9.16 -0.14 -28.41
CA ASN A 23 -10.13 0.43 -27.44
C ASN A 23 -9.51 1.19 -26.25
N GLU A 24 -8.27 1.66 -26.39
CA GLU A 24 -7.67 2.61 -25.45
C GLU A 24 -7.50 3.97 -26.13
N PRO A 25 -7.70 5.10 -25.43
CA PRO A 25 -7.72 6.42 -26.04
C PRO A 25 -6.34 6.87 -26.57
N THR A 26 -5.25 6.30 -26.06
CA THR A 26 -3.88 6.57 -26.52
C THR A 26 -3.00 5.32 -26.37
N CYS A 27 -1.86 5.28 -27.08
CA CYS A 27 -0.83 4.26 -26.89
C CYS A 27 -0.24 4.30 -25.47
N LEU A 28 -0.17 5.50 -24.84
CA LEU A 28 0.23 5.61 -23.44
C LEU A 28 -0.79 4.97 -22.50
N ALA A 29 -2.10 5.21 -22.73
CA ALA A 29 -3.16 4.57 -21.94
C ALA A 29 -3.12 3.04 -22.09
N PHE A 30 -2.93 2.54 -23.33
CA PHE A 30 -2.71 1.11 -23.57
C PHE A 30 -1.46 0.59 -22.85
N ALA A 31 -0.33 1.29 -22.92
CA ALA A 31 0.90 0.91 -22.24
C ALA A 31 0.73 0.85 -20.71
N VAL A 32 -0.01 1.80 -20.12
CA VAL A 32 -0.37 1.77 -18.69
C VAL A 32 -1.29 0.59 -18.37
N SER A 33 -2.28 0.29 -19.23
CA SER A 33 -3.19 -0.85 -19.04
C SER A 33 -2.46 -2.19 -19.11
N VAL A 34 -1.46 -2.32 -20.00
CA VAL A 34 -0.57 -3.48 -20.06
C VAL A 34 0.37 -3.54 -18.85
N ASP A 35 0.98 -2.41 -18.44
CA ASP A 35 1.85 -2.33 -17.25
C ASP A 35 1.10 -2.69 -15.95
N ARG A 36 -0.19 -2.36 -15.89
CA ARG A 36 -1.10 -2.71 -14.78
C ARG A 36 -1.68 -4.12 -14.88
N GLY A 37 -1.33 -4.90 -15.91
CA GLY A 37 -1.85 -6.24 -16.14
C GLY A 37 -3.36 -6.29 -16.38
N LYS A 38 -3.97 -5.18 -16.82
CA LYS A 38 -5.38 -5.12 -17.21
C LYS A 38 -5.60 -5.66 -18.63
N ARG A 39 -4.55 -5.69 -19.45
CA ARG A 39 -4.55 -6.10 -20.85
C ARG A 39 -3.26 -6.79 -21.23
N ALA A 40 -3.32 -7.69 -22.21
CA ALA A 40 -2.14 -8.32 -22.79
C ALA A 40 -1.54 -7.45 -23.90
N LEU A 41 -0.21 -7.56 -24.09
CA LEU A 41 0.52 -6.76 -25.07
C LEU A 41 0.06 -7.06 -26.52
N ASN A 42 -0.32 -8.32 -26.78
CA ASN A 42 -0.84 -8.79 -28.07
C ASN A 42 -2.25 -8.28 -28.41
N GLU A 43 -2.93 -7.58 -27.49
CA GLU A 43 -4.21 -6.93 -27.77
C GLU A 43 -4.06 -5.64 -28.61
N CYS A 44 -2.83 -5.17 -28.86
CA CYS A 44 -2.57 -4.08 -29.81
C CYS A 44 -2.42 -4.63 -31.23
N PRO A 45 -3.31 -4.29 -32.18
CA PRO A 45 -3.20 -4.79 -33.56
C PRO A 45 -1.98 -4.23 -34.32
N GLY A 46 -1.38 -3.16 -33.82
CA GLY A 46 -0.23 -2.49 -34.44
C GLY A 46 1.13 -2.97 -33.92
N ILE A 47 1.17 -3.97 -33.04
CA ILE A 47 2.43 -4.49 -32.52
C ILE A 47 3.02 -5.56 -33.45
N GLU A 48 4.33 -5.53 -33.63
CA GLU A 48 5.04 -6.48 -34.50
C GLU A 48 5.03 -7.89 -33.90
N LYS A 49 4.94 -8.91 -34.76
CA LYS A 49 4.87 -10.31 -34.34
C LYS A 49 6.10 -10.75 -33.54
N ASP A 50 7.29 -10.30 -33.94
CA ASP A 50 8.55 -10.59 -33.25
C ASP A 50 8.54 -10.06 -31.80
N VAL A 51 7.84 -8.96 -31.54
CA VAL A 51 7.68 -8.38 -30.19
C VAL A 51 6.69 -9.19 -29.36
N ILE A 52 5.63 -9.74 -29.98
CA ILE A 52 4.68 -10.65 -29.32
C ILE A 52 5.39 -11.95 -28.94
N GLU A 53 6.20 -12.52 -29.82
CA GLU A 53 6.96 -13.75 -29.54
C GLU A 53 7.98 -13.55 -28.41
N GLN A 54 8.57 -12.35 -28.30
CA GLN A 54 9.54 -12.05 -27.24
C GLN A 54 8.89 -11.68 -25.89
N PHE A 55 7.68 -11.10 -25.88
CA PHE A 55 7.13 -10.44 -24.69
C PHE A 55 5.62 -10.63 -24.45
N GLY A 56 4.93 -11.41 -25.27
CA GLY A 56 3.48 -11.36 -25.47
C GLY A 56 2.63 -12.38 -24.71
N ASP A 57 3.22 -13.40 -24.08
CA ASP A 57 2.44 -14.58 -23.68
C ASP A 57 2.02 -14.69 -22.21
N GLU A 58 2.42 -13.78 -21.32
CA GLU A 58 1.95 -13.84 -19.93
C GLU A 58 1.49 -12.48 -19.37
N PRO A 59 0.32 -12.44 -18.69
CA PRO A 59 -0.03 -11.33 -17.80
C PRO A 59 1.10 -11.17 -16.78
N ARG A 60 1.80 -10.04 -16.88
CA ARG A 60 2.97 -9.77 -16.03
C ARG A 60 2.56 -9.70 -14.56
N GLU A 61 3.42 -10.21 -13.68
CA GLU A 61 3.29 -10.00 -12.24
C GLU A 61 3.13 -8.51 -11.93
N ARG A 62 2.04 -8.20 -11.21
CA ARG A 62 1.56 -6.84 -10.97
C ARG A 62 2.55 -6.07 -10.09
N LYS A 63 2.89 -4.85 -10.47
CA LYS A 63 3.38 -3.86 -9.51
C LYS A 63 2.26 -3.49 -8.55
N PRO A 64 2.54 -3.30 -7.25
CA PRO A 64 1.51 -3.04 -6.25
C PRO A 64 0.69 -1.81 -6.63
N SER A 65 -0.56 -2.06 -7.00
CA SER A 65 -1.59 -1.07 -7.34
C SER A 65 -2.62 -0.98 -6.20
N ASP A 66 -3.55 -0.02 -6.26
CA ASP A 66 -4.65 0.08 -5.28
C ASP A 66 -5.47 -1.23 -5.19
N ILE A 67 -5.52 -2.01 -6.28
CA ILE A 67 -6.16 -3.34 -6.35
C ILE A 67 -5.44 -4.37 -5.46
N ASP A 68 -4.12 -4.23 -5.29
CA ASP A 68 -3.33 -5.12 -4.42
C ASP A 68 -3.48 -4.73 -2.95
N MET A 69 -3.76 -3.46 -2.64
CA MET A 69 -4.13 -3.02 -1.30
C MET A 69 -5.50 -3.57 -0.87
N GLU A 70 -6.51 -3.57 -1.73
CA GLU A 70 -7.83 -4.15 -1.40
C GLU A 70 -7.73 -5.66 -1.17
N ARG A 71 -6.92 -6.36 -1.97
CA ARG A 71 -6.65 -7.79 -1.78
C ARG A 71 -5.90 -8.03 -0.47
N GLY A 72 -4.82 -7.29 -0.22
CA GLY A 72 -4.05 -7.39 1.02
C GLY A 72 -4.94 -7.12 2.24
N PHE A 73 -5.79 -6.09 2.16
CA PHE A 73 -6.74 -5.76 3.22
C PHE A 73 -7.73 -6.91 3.49
N SER A 74 -8.31 -7.49 2.43
CA SER A 74 -9.25 -8.61 2.56
C SER A 74 -8.59 -9.85 3.18
N GLN A 75 -7.37 -10.19 2.76
CA GLN A 75 -6.60 -11.31 3.32
C GLN A 75 -6.26 -11.10 4.79
N LEU A 76 -5.83 -9.90 5.18
CA LEU A 76 -5.56 -9.60 6.59
C LEU A 76 -6.84 -9.65 7.43
N LYS A 77 -7.97 -9.21 6.87
CA LYS A 77 -9.28 -9.30 7.53
C LYS A 77 -9.72 -10.75 7.76
N GLU A 78 -9.53 -11.63 6.79
CA GLU A 78 -9.79 -13.07 6.94
C GLU A 78 -8.93 -13.70 8.04
N ARG A 79 -7.63 -13.38 8.06
CA ARG A 79 -6.70 -13.84 9.13
C ARG A 79 -7.15 -13.36 10.51
N ILE A 80 -7.66 -12.13 10.60
CA ILE A 80 -8.20 -11.56 11.85
C ILE A 80 -9.47 -12.30 12.29
N CYS A 81 -10.37 -12.61 11.35
CA CYS A 81 -11.58 -13.37 11.65
C CYS A 81 -11.29 -14.81 12.11
N ALA A 82 -10.17 -15.38 11.67
CA ALA A 82 -9.75 -16.74 12.01
C ALA A 82 -8.99 -16.84 13.34
N MET A 83 -8.66 -15.73 14.01
CA MET A 83 -7.88 -15.73 15.25
C MET A 83 -8.68 -15.37 16.49
N ASP A 84 -8.16 -15.77 17.65
CA ASP A 84 -8.65 -15.33 18.94
C ASP A 84 -8.09 -13.94 19.29
N LEU A 85 -8.96 -12.93 19.17
CA LEU A 85 -8.61 -11.54 19.50
C LEU A 85 -8.35 -11.32 20.99
N ALA A 86 -8.91 -12.12 21.89
CA ALA A 86 -8.63 -11.99 23.32
C ALA A 86 -7.20 -12.46 23.63
N GLU A 87 -6.75 -13.55 23.02
CA GLU A 87 -5.35 -14.00 23.12
C GLU A 87 -4.39 -13.03 22.44
N ALA A 88 -4.75 -12.49 21.27
CA ALA A 88 -3.98 -11.43 20.63
C ALA A 88 -3.85 -10.19 21.53
N ALA A 89 -4.93 -9.81 22.22
CA ALA A 89 -4.93 -8.66 23.12
C ALA A 89 -4.01 -8.87 24.32
N LYS A 90 -4.00 -10.09 24.90
CA LYS A 90 -3.05 -10.47 25.95
C LYS A 90 -1.60 -10.38 25.46
N ARG A 91 -1.29 -10.94 24.28
CA ARG A 91 0.05 -10.87 23.68
C ARG A 91 0.51 -9.42 23.50
N LEU A 92 -0.38 -8.56 23.02
CA LEU A 92 -0.07 -7.17 22.70
C LEU A 92 -0.20 -6.24 23.92
N ASN A 93 -0.53 -6.77 25.10
CA ASN A 93 -0.75 -6.01 26.33
C ASN A 93 -1.76 -4.85 26.14
N THR A 94 -2.86 -5.13 25.45
CA THR A 94 -3.92 -4.17 25.10
C THR A 94 -5.27 -4.60 25.68
N PRO A 95 -6.17 -3.67 25.98
CA PRO A 95 -7.51 -4.00 26.44
C PRO A 95 -8.32 -4.81 25.40
N TYR A 96 -9.07 -5.78 25.90
CA TYR A 96 -10.13 -6.46 25.17
C TYR A 96 -11.46 -6.30 25.93
N ARG A 97 -12.45 -5.65 25.32
CA ARG A 97 -13.75 -5.34 25.93
C ARG A 97 -14.86 -5.43 24.89
N ASP A 98 -16.04 -5.90 25.28
CA ASP A 98 -17.22 -5.99 24.41
C ASP A 98 -16.96 -6.69 23.06
N GLY A 99 -16.09 -7.72 23.06
CA GLY A 99 -15.72 -8.45 21.85
C GLY A 99 -14.73 -7.73 20.93
N LYS A 100 -14.06 -6.68 21.40
CA LYS A 100 -13.16 -5.82 20.63
C LYS A 100 -11.79 -5.70 21.27
N LEU A 101 -10.74 -5.79 20.46
CA LEU A 101 -9.37 -5.44 20.83
C LEU A 101 -9.16 -3.94 20.61
N ILE A 102 -8.58 -3.22 21.58
CA ILE A 102 -8.49 -1.75 21.59
C ILE A 102 -7.03 -1.28 21.56
N LEU A 103 -6.58 -0.71 20.45
CA LEU A 103 -5.26 -0.09 20.32
C LEU A 103 -5.33 1.42 20.47
N LYS A 104 -4.22 2.03 20.91
CA LYS A 104 -4.04 3.47 20.85
C LYS A 104 -3.38 3.84 19.52
N VAL A 105 -4.09 4.62 18.72
CA VAL A 105 -3.62 5.13 17.43
C VAL A 105 -3.72 6.66 17.47
N CYS A 106 -2.58 7.33 17.39
CA CYS A 106 -2.50 8.80 17.58
C CYS A 106 -3.20 9.27 18.87
N GLY A 107 -3.04 8.52 19.96
CA GLY A 107 -3.65 8.81 21.27
C GLY A 107 -5.14 8.45 21.39
N LYS A 108 -5.81 8.05 20.31
CA LYS A 108 -7.24 7.71 20.28
C LYS A 108 -7.47 6.21 20.29
N ASP A 109 -8.62 5.79 20.82
CA ASP A 109 -9.02 4.39 20.81
C ASP A 109 -9.37 3.97 19.37
N PHE A 110 -8.75 2.88 18.95
CA PHE A 110 -8.94 2.26 17.64
C PHE A 110 -9.15 0.77 17.85
N SER A 111 -10.38 0.32 17.60
CA SER A 111 -10.82 -1.00 18.01
C SER A 111 -11.17 -1.88 16.81
N VAL A 112 -10.93 -3.18 16.94
CA VAL A 112 -11.25 -4.20 15.94
C VAL A 112 -12.07 -5.32 16.58
N ASP A 113 -13.19 -5.71 15.95
CA ASP A 113 -13.98 -6.87 16.36
C ASP A 113 -13.57 -8.17 15.65
N SER A 114 -14.11 -9.31 16.10
CA SER A 114 -13.82 -10.63 15.51
C SER A 114 -14.33 -10.84 14.09
N LYS A 115 -15.09 -9.88 13.54
CA LYS A 115 -15.52 -9.85 12.13
C LYS A 115 -14.63 -8.92 11.29
N GLY A 116 -13.59 -8.33 11.89
CA GLY A 116 -12.67 -7.39 11.26
C GLY A 116 -13.33 -6.04 10.93
N ASN A 117 -14.33 -5.62 11.71
CA ASN A 117 -14.87 -4.27 11.63
C ASN A 117 -14.08 -3.34 12.55
N PHE A 118 -13.93 -2.09 12.11
CA PHE A 118 -13.15 -1.08 12.79
C PHE A 118 -14.05 -0.06 13.47
N PHE A 119 -13.61 0.44 14.63
CA PHE A 119 -14.30 1.46 15.41
C PHE A 119 -13.28 2.45 15.97
N SER A 120 -13.46 3.74 15.71
CA SER A 120 -12.55 4.76 16.23
C SER A 120 -13.18 6.16 16.21
N GLU A 121 -12.63 7.06 17.02
CA GLU A 121 -12.89 8.50 16.96
C GLU A 121 -12.17 9.19 15.78
N ILE A 122 -11.16 8.55 15.21
CA ILE A 122 -10.43 9.06 14.05
C ILE A 122 -10.92 8.43 12.74
N HIS A 123 -10.65 9.10 11.63
CA HIS A 123 -11.07 8.65 10.31
C HIS A 123 -10.49 7.26 9.98
N ILE A 124 -11.37 6.31 9.69
CA ILE A 124 -11.02 4.93 9.34
C ILE A 124 -10.83 4.85 7.83
N HIS A 125 -9.59 4.57 7.40
CA HIS A 125 -9.25 4.39 5.99
C HIS A 125 -8.23 3.25 5.83
N SER A 126 -8.15 2.67 4.63
CA SER A 126 -7.35 1.45 4.36
C SER A 126 -5.88 1.59 4.72
N TRP A 127 -5.26 2.74 4.44
CA TRP A 127 -3.87 3.00 4.80
C TRP A 127 -3.59 2.99 6.31
N LEU A 128 -4.59 3.27 7.16
CA LEU A 128 -4.45 3.14 8.61
C LEU A 128 -4.78 1.73 9.08
N CYS A 129 -5.81 1.13 8.49
CA CYS A 129 -6.28 -0.18 8.88
C CYS A 129 -5.25 -1.28 8.57
N LEU A 130 -4.54 -1.20 7.44
CA LEU A 130 -3.52 -2.18 7.06
C LEU A 130 -2.40 -2.33 8.12
N PRO A 131 -1.71 -1.26 8.55
CA PRO A 131 -0.76 -1.33 9.67
C PRO A 131 -1.36 -1.86 10.96
N VAL A 132 -2.59 -1.45 11.30
CA VAL A 132 -3.28 -1.93 12.51
C VAL A 132 -3.51 -3.44 12.46
N LEU A 133 -4.01 -3.97 11.34
CA LEU A 133 -4.23 -5.41 11.19
C LEU A 133 -2.90 -6.17 11.25
N ASN A 134 -1.87 -5.71 10.56
CA ASN A 134 -0.54 -6.34 10.64
C ASN A 134 0.01 -6.34 12.06
N TYR A 135 -0.15 -5.23 12.79
CA TYR A 135 0.27 -5.15 14.19
C TYR A 135 -0.51 -6.13 15.07
N ILE A 136 -1.83 -6.24 14.88
CA ILE A 136 -2.65 -7.22 15.59
C ILE A 136 -2.19 -8.65 15.26
N LEU A 137 -1.93 -8.95 13.99
CA LEU A 137 -1.57 -10.30 13.54
C LEU A 137 -0.16 -10.72 14.00
N GLU A 138 0.82 -9.82 13.92
CA GLU A 138 2.25 -10.17 13.95
C GLU A 138 3.05 -9.42 15.02
N GLY A 139 2.45 -8.42 15.67
CA GLY A 139 3.12 -7.63 16.70
C GLY A 139 3.69 -8.48 17.83
N LYS A 140 4.73 -7.99 18.49
CA LYS A 140 5.36 -8.69 19.62
C LYS A 140 5.34 -7.79 20.84
N THR A 141 5.41 -8.40 22.02
CA THR A 141 5.54 -7.71 23.30
C THR A 141 6.99 -7.20 23.47
N VAL A 142 7.43 -6.35 22.54
CA VAL A 142 8.74 -5.72 22.58
C VAL A 142 8.49 -4.24 22.79
N GLU A 143 8.89 -3.76 23.96
CA GLU A 143 8.84 -2.34 24.28
C GLU A 143 9.74 -1.55 23.32
N PRO A 144 9.32 -0.36 22.87
CA PRO A 144 10.18 0.52 22.10
C PRO A 144 11.50 0.76 22.84
N SER A 145 12.62 0.65 22.14
CA SER A 145 13.96 0.82 22.74
C SER A 145 14.24 2.24 23.25
N GLY A 146 13.37 3.21 22.94
CA GLY A 146 13.59 4.63 23.19
C GLY A 146 14.68 5.25 22.33
N LYS A 147 15.40 4.46 21.51
CA LYS A 147 16.44 4.94 20.61
C LYS A 147 15.82 5.39 19.30
N TRP A 148 15.86 6.70 19.07
CA TRP A 148 15.45 7.29 17.80
C TRP A 148 16.49 7.01 16.72
N VAL A 149 16.01 6.54 15.57
CA VAL A 149 16.82 6.34 14.37
C VAL A 149 16.16 7.05 13.18
N PRO A 150 16.95 7.62 12.26
CA PRO A 150 16.44 8.10 10.98
C PRO A 150 15.72 7.00 10.21
N PHE A 151 14.65 7.34 9.49
CA PHE A 151 13.86 6.37 8.70
C PHE A 151 14.71 5.51 7.76
N ARG A 152 15.77 6.09 7.15
CA ARG A 152 16.70 5.39 6.24
C ARG A 152 17.50 4.25 6.90
N GLU A 153 17.57 4.22 8.23
CA GLU A 153 18.30 3.21 9.02
C GLU A 153 17.40 2.04 9.43
N LEU A 154 16.08 2.14 9.18
CA LEU A 154 15.17 1.01 9.30
C LEU A 154 15.41 0.01 8.16
N GLU A 155 15.11 -1.25 8.42
CA GLU A 155 15.13 -2.31 7.40
C GLU A 155 14.25 -1.92 6.21
N GLY A 156 14.81 -1.91 4.99
CA GLY A 156 14.13 -1.44 3.77
C GLY A 156 13.96 0.09 3.65
N GLY A 157 14.32 0.88 4.68
CA GLY A 157 14.06 2.32 4.71
C GLY A 157 14.92 3.16 3.77
N LYS A 158 16.12 2.68 3.42
CA LYS A 158 17.09 3.43 2.58
C LYS A 158 16.54 3.77 1.18
N GLU A 159 15.82 2.84 0.55
CA GLU A 159 15.25 3.01 -0.79
C GLU A 159 14.11 4.05 -0.79
N TRP A 160 13.33 4.07 0.30
CA TRP A 160 12.17 4.93 0.46
C TRP A 160 12.48 6.30 1.07
N ALA A 161 13.68 6.49 1.62
CA ALA A 161 14.06 7.66 2.39
C ALA A 161 13.82 8.99 1.64
N ARG A 162 14.15 9.06 0.34
CA ARG A 162 13.91 10.28 -0.45
C ARG A 162 12.43 10.59 -0.63
N PHE A 163 11.64 9.56 -0.89
CA PHE A 163 10.19 9.69 -1.05
C PHE A 163 9.53 10.10 0.26
N PHE A 164 9.89 9.44 1.37
CA PHE A 164 9.41 9.77 2.71
C PHE A 164 9.77 11.21 3.10
N ALA A 165 11.02 11.62 2.89
CA ALA A 165 11.45 12.99 3.17
C ALA A 165 10.62 14.03 2.38
N HIS A 166 10.35 13.76 1.11
CA HIS A 166 9.58 14.69 0.27
C HIS A 166 8.09 14.71 0.59
N ARG A 167 7.47 13.54 0.83
CA ARG A 167 6.02 13.40 1.00
C ARG A 167 5.55 13.55 2.45
N CYS A 168 6.43 13.32 3.41
CA CYS A 168 6.10 13.32 4.84
C CYS A 168 6.90 14.38 5.60
N GLU A 169 8.23 14.29 5.62
CA GLU A 169 9.06 15.16 6.48
C GLU A 169 8.97 16.63 6.09
N LYS A 170 9.11 16.97 4.80
CA LYS A 170 9.06 18.37 4.33
C LYS A 170 7.69 19.02 4.61
N PRO A 171 6.54 18.42 4.23
CA PRO A 171 5.24 18.99 4.57
C PRO A 171 5.01 19.11 6.07
N MET A 172 5.38 18.09 6.85
CA MET A 172 5.23 18.13 8.30
C MET A 172 6.08 19.24 8.92
N LYS A 173 7.31 19.42 8.45
CA LYS A 173 8.16 20.56 8.86
C LYS A 173 7.49 21.89 8.52
N THR A 174 6.94 22.05 7.32
CA THR A 174 6.21 23.27 6.94
C THR A 174 5.03 23.54 7.87
N VAL A 175 4.28 22.51 8.29
CA VAL A 175 3.20 22.68 9.27
C VAL A 175 3.75 23.10 10.63
N ALA A 176 4.82 22.45 11.10
CA ALA A 176 5.46 22.78 12.37
C ALA A 176 6.06 24.20 12.40
N ASP A 177 6.67 24.64 11.29
CA ASP A 177 7.25 25.97 11.18
C ASP A 177 6.17 27.06 11.17
N ASN A 178 5.03 26.81 10.51
CA ASN A 178 3.98 27.81 10.29
C ASN A 178 2.88 27.81 11.37
N TYR A 179 2.65 26.66 12.01
CA TYR A 179 1.56 26.45 12.97
C TYR A 179 2.06 25.70 14.21
N PRO A 180 3.01 26.23 14.99
CA PRO A 180 3.57 25.53 16.14
C PRO A 180 2.50 25.18 17.19
N ASP A 181 1.52 26.07 17.40
CA ASP A 181 0.43 25.86 18.37
C ASP A 181 -0.49 24.69 18.02
N PHE A 182 -0.53 24.28 16.73
CA PHE A 182 -1.28 23.10 16.30
C PHE A 182 -0.82 21.84 17.03
N PHE A 183 0.49 21.71 17.30
CA PHE A 183 1.04 20.55 18.00
C PHE A 183 0.78 20.59 19.50
N ALA A 184 0.72 21.78 20.11
CA ALA A 184 0.33 21.93 21.51
C ALA A 184 -1.12 21.48 21.76
N ALA A 185 -2.00 21.64 20.78
CA ALA A 185 -3.39 21.17 20.85
C ALA A 185 -3.57 19.66 20.60
N MET A 186 -2.53 18.95 20.15
CA MET A 186 -2.56 17.50 19.91
C MET A 186 -1.98 16.65 21.05
N LEU A 187 -1.36 17.28 22.06
CA LEU A 187 -0.80 16.65 23.26
C LEU A 187 -1.81 16.70 24.42
#